data_AF-V4U5Y4-F1
#
_entry.id   AF-V4U5Y4-F1
#
_cell.length_a   1.000
_cell.length_b   1.000
_cell.length_c   1.000
_cell.angle_alpha   90.00
_cell.angle_beta   90.00
_cell.angle_gamma   90.00
#
_symmetry.space_group_name_H-M   'P 1'
#
loop_
_entity.id
_entity.type
_entity.pdbx_description
1 polymer ?
#
loop_
_entity_poly.entity_id
_entity_poly.type
_entity_poly.pdbx_seq_one_letter_code
_entity_poly.pdbx_strand_id
1 'polypeptide(L)'
;MAPRKSSYQVSAAPVTIFAHLLVVAVTVLLLVWLVDKREGLAFKSDNQLKIFNVRSLKQLHPLLMIIGFVLIGGEALLAGVIGIYAVFKFHHESGLPNMFTLHSWLGMITICLYGLQWLLAFFSYVFPGAEMSARGSFLPWHSFFGLVIFFLAICTAETGLVQKFTFLGLFRDQEALIVNFTGLLILLFGISVGLTVVLPTT
;
A
#
# COMPACT_ATOMS: atom_id res chain seq x y z
N MET A 1 6.08 -40.89 27.32
CA MET A 1 6.64 -39.52 27.17
C MET A 1 6.58 -39.17 25.69
N ALA A 2 5.63 -38.33 25.26
CA ALA A 2 5.51 -37.97 23.85
C ALA A 2 6.61 -36.96 23.47
N PRO A 3 7.25 -37.07 22.29
CA PRO A 3 8.32 -36.17 21.90
C PRO A 3 7.76 -34.77 21.62
N ARG A 4 8.36 -33.74 22.22
CA ARG A 4 8.10 -32.34 21.86
C ARG A 4 8.47 -32.16 20.39
N LYS A 5 7.47 -31.95 19.52
CA LYS A 5 7.70 -31.39 18.19
C LYS A 5 8.29 -29.99 18.39
N SER A 6 9.57 -29.83 18.06
CA SER A 6 10.18 -28.52 17.86
C SER A 6 9.41 -27.84 16.73
N SER A 7 8.45 -27.00 17.10
CA SER A 7 7.80 -26.13 16.15
C SER A 7 8.82 -25.05 15.80
N TYR A 8 9.40 -25.13 14.61
CA TYR A 8 10.05 -23.99 13.99
C TYR A 8 8.98 -22.91 13.76
N GLN A 9 8.66 -22.17 14.81
CA GLN A 9 7.81 -20.98 14.74
C GLN A 9 8.69 -19.90 14.11
N VAL A 10 8.62 -19.75 12.79
CA VAL A 10 9.27 -18.64 12.09
C VAL A 10 8.59 -17.37 12.57
N SER A 11 9.31 -16.55 13.35
CA SER A 11 8.82 -15.25 13.84
C SER A 11 8.58 -14.30 12.66
N ALA A 12 7.55 -13.46 12.73
CA ALA A 12 7.27 -12.45 11.70
C ALA A 12 8.36 -11.34 11.63
N ALA A 13 9.14 -11.13 12.71
CA ALA A 13 10.04 -9.98 12.83
C ALA A 13 11.08 -9.82 11.70
N PRO A 14 11.79 -10.88 11.25
CA PRO A 14 12.75 -10.76 10.15
C PRO A 14 12.07 -10.36 8.84
N VAL A 15 10.88 -10.90 8.58
CA VAL A 15 10.10 -10.61 7.36
C VAL A 15 9.57 -9.17 7.39
N THR A 16 9.18 -8.69 8.57
CA THR A 16 8.77 -7.29 8.76
C THR A 16 9.94 -6.33 8.49
N ILE A 17 11.14 -6.61 9.02
CA ILE A 17 12.32 -5.77 8.75
C ILE A 17 12.63 -5.74 7.25
N PHE A 18 12.55 -6.90 6.59
CA PHE A 18 12.74 -7.00 5.15
C PHE A 18 11.72 -6.17 4.36
N ALA A 19 10.43 -6.21 4.73
CA ALA A 19 9.40 -5.37 4.12
C ALA A 19 9.71 -3.86 4.24
N HIS A 20 10.25 -3.41 5.38
CA HIS A 20 10.65 -2.01 5.56
C HIS A 20 11.83 -1.61 4.67
N LEU A 21 12.82 -2.49 4.50
CA LEU A 21 13.93 -2.23 3.59
C LEU A 21 13.46 -2.16 2.12
N LEU A 22 12.51 -3.03 1.75
CA LEU A 22 11.93 -3.04 0.41
C LEU A 22 11.14 -1.77 0.09
N VAL A 23 10.28 -1.28 1.01
CA VAL A 23 9.53 -0.05 0.74
C VAL A 23 10.44 1.16 0.57
N VAL A 24 11.53 1.26 1.35
CA VAL A 24 12.53 2.32 1.17
C VAL A 24 13.19 2.20 -0.21
N ALA A 25 13.58 1.00 -0.63
CA ALA A 25 14.18 0.78 -1.94
C ALA A 25 13.22 1.13 -3.10
N VAL A 26 11.95 0.73 -3.01
CA VAL A 26 10.91 1.08 -4.00
C VAL A 26 10.73 2.59 -4.07
N THR A 27 10.59 3.27 -2.93
CA THR A 27 10.44 4.74 -2.91
C THR A 27 11.63 5.43 -3.56
N VAL A 28 12.87 5.02 -3.24
CA VAL A 28 14.07 5.62 -3.85
C VAL A 28 14.09 5.41 -5.36
N LEU A 29 13.80 4.20 -5.85
CA LEU A 29 13.79 3.93 -7.29
C LEU A 29 12.69 4.70 -8.02
N LEU A 30 11.49 4.80 -7.45
CA LEU A 30 10.43 5.62 -8.01
C LEU A 30 10.81 7.09 -8.06
N LEU A 31 11.44 7.63 -7.01
CA LEU A 31 11.92 9.01 -7.02
C LEU A 31 13.00 9.23 -8.07
N VAL A 32 13.97 8.31 -8.22
CA VAL A 32 14.98 8.38 -9.28
C VAL A 32 14.31 8.35 -10.65
N TRP A 33 13.36 7.44 -10.88
CA TRP A 33 12.65 7.36 -12.16
C TRP A 33 11.85 8.63 -12.47
N LEU A 34 11.13 9.17 -11.49
CA LEU A 34 10.32 10.38 -11.68
C LEU A 34 11.17 11.64 -11.85
N VAL A 35 12.27 11.78 -11.09
CA VAL A 35 13.08 13.01 -11.09
C VAL A 35 14.13 13.02 -12.19
N ASP A 36 14.87 11.93 -12.37
CA ASP A 36 15.95 11.85 -13.35
C ASP A 36 15.44 11.62 -14.77
N LYS A 37 14.31 10.89 -14.92
CA LYS A 37 13.79 10.48 -16.24
C LYS A 37 12.47 11.15 -16.65
N ARG A 38 11.79 11.91 -15.77
CA ARG A 38 10.43 12.43 -15.99
C ARG A 38 10.13 13.81 -15.38
N GLU A 39 11.12 14.72 -15.37
CA GLU A 39 10.98 16.16 -15.05
C GLU A 39 10.52 16.56 -13.63
N GLY A 40 10.55 15.64 -12.64
CA GLY A 40 10.70 16.03 -11.23
C GLY A 40 9.44 16.23 -10.38
N LEU A 41 9.66 16.25 -9.05
CA LEU A 41 8.69 16.53 -7.99
C LEU A 41 9.34 17.50 -6.98
N ALA A 42 8.59 18.50 -6.50
CA ALA A 42 9.10 19.52 -5.58
C ALA A 42 8.33 19.53 -4.26
N PHE A 43 9.02 19.34 -3.12
CA PHE A 43 8.48 19.58 -1.77
C PHE A 43 9.56 20.15 -0.84
N LYS A 44 9.17 21.14 -0.03
CA LYS A 44 10.06 21.96 0.83
C LYS A 44 9.71 21.76 2.32
N SER A 45 10.73 21.39 3.13
CA SER A 45 11.17 21.80 4.51
C SER A 45 10.12 22.23 5.56
N ASP A 46 10.28 22.14 6.89
CA ASP A 46 11.23 21.53 7.86
C ASP A 46 10.45 21.44 9.18
N ASN A 47 10.67 20.40 10.00
CA ASN A 47 11.11 20.50 11.41
C ASN A 47 10.97 19.14 12.11
N GLN A 48 11.97 18.82 12.94
CA GLN A 48 12.11 17.56 13.67
C GLN A 48 11.71 17.76 15.13
N LEU A 49 10.86 16.88 15.69
CA LEU A 49 10.85 16.60 17.13
C LEU A 49 10.23 15.22 17.41
N LYS A 50 11.02 14.39 18.11
CA LYS A 50 10.66 13.07 18.67
C LYS A 50 10.49 13.20 20.18
N ILE A 51 9.77 12.26 20.82
CA ILE A 51 10.13 11.51 22.06
C ILE A 51 8.88 10.72 22.54
N PHE A 52 9.00 9.41 22.83
CA PHE A 52 7.93 8.59 23.42
C PHE A 52 8.45 7.66 24.54
N ASN A 53 7.72 7.61 25.68
CA ASN A 53 7.97 6.76 26.86
C ASN A 53 6.83 5.74 27.10
N VAL A 54 7.07 4.65 27.84
CA VAL A 54 6.25 3.40 27.97
C VAL A 54 4.81 3.57 28.50
N ARG A 55 4.46 4.69 29.16
CA ARG A 55 3.04 5.07 29.46
C ARG A 55 2.24 5.40 28.17
N SER A 56 2.95 5.61 27.07
CA SER A 56 2.43 5.79 25.71
C SER A 56 1.73 4.56 25.17
N LEU A 57 2.07 3.32 25.55
CA LEU A 57 1.49 2.12 24.93
C LEU A 57 -0.06 2.05 24.96
N LYS A 58 -0.72 2.62 25.98
CA LYS A 58 -2.19 2.73 26.02
C LYS A 58 -2.75 3.91 25.21
N GLN A 59 -1.98 4.99 25.02
CA GLN A 59 -2.32 6.11 24.11
C GLN A 59 -1.89 5.86 22.66
N LEU A 60 -0.99 4.91 22.45
CA LEU A 60 -0.38 4.60 21.17
C LEU A 60 -1.43 3.98 20.25
N HIS A 61 -2.33 3.15 20.75
CA HIS A 61 -3.39 2.60 19.93
C HIS A 61 -4.28 3.68 19.27
N PRO A 62 -4.95 4.58 20.02
CA PRO A 62 -5.73 5.64 19.39
C PRO A 62 -4.86 6.60 18.56
N LEU A 63 -3.62 6.87 18.98
CA LEU A 63 -2.68 7.68 18.19
C LEU A 63 -2.34 7.04 16.84
N LEU A 64 -2.05 5.73 16.81
CA LEU A 64 -1.75 4.98 15.59
C LEU A 64 -2.98 4.85 14.70
N MET A 65 -4.18 4.76 15.26
CA MET A 65 -5.42 4.79 14.49
C MET A 65 -5.63 6.17 13.85
N ILE A 66 -5.39 7.26 14.58
CA ILE A 66 -5.51 8.61 14.02
C ILE A 66 -4.44 8.84 12.95
N ILE A 67 -3.17 8.62 13.27
CA ILE A 67 -2.07 8.90 12.33
C ILE A 67 -2.10 7.92 11.15
N GLY A 68 -2.17 6.62 11.40
CA GLY A 68 -2.10 5.59 10.37
C GLY A 68 -3.40 5.46 9.59
N PHE A 69 -4.51 5.19 10.27
CA PHE A 69 -5.76 4.88 9.57
C PHE A 69 -6.50 6.14 9.09
N VAL A 70 -6.62 7.18 9.93
CA VAL A 70 -7.38 8.38 9.57
C VAL A 70 -6.57 9.30 8.66
N LEU A 71 -5.39 9.74 9.10
CA LEU A 71 -4.58 10.70 8.35
C LEU A 71 -3.92 10.01 7.14
N ILE A 72 -3.02 9.06 7.35
CA ILE A 72 -2.29 8.42 6.25
C ILE A 72 -3.26 7.66 5.32
N GLY A 73 -4.20 6.89 5.86
CA GLY A 73 -5.19 6.17 5.05
C GLY A 73 -6.14 7.11 4.29
N GLY A 74 -6.58 8.21 4.91
CA GLY A 74 -7.38 9.22 4.24
C GLY A 74 -6.64 9.94 3.12
N GLU A 75 -5.38 10.34 3.37
CA GLU A 75 -4.50 10.95 2.36
C GLU A 75 -4.18 9.97 1.22
N ALA A 76 -4.04 8.68 1.51
CA ALA A 76 -3.86 7.65 0.48
C ALA A 76 -5.08 7.56 -0.45
N LEU A 77 -6.30 7.62 0.11
CA LEU A 77 -7.53 7.67 -0.68
C LEU A 77 -7.60 8.93 -1.54
N LEU A 78 -7.28 10.10 -0.95
CA LEU A 78 -7.25 11.37 -1.68
C LEU A 78 -6.24 11.35 -2.83
N ALA A 79 -5.01 10.89 -2.57
CA ALA A 79 -3.98 10.75 -3.59
C ALA A 79 -4.42 9.80 -4.72
N GLY A 80 -5.11 8.71 -4.39
CA GLY A 80 -5.70 7.80 -5.37
C GLY A 80 -6.77 8.47 -6.24
N VAL A 81 -7.67 9.25 -5.64
CA VAL A 81 -8.69 10.02 -6.38
C VAL A 81 -8.05 11.07 -7.29
N ILE A 82 -7.03 11.78 -6.82
CA ILE A 82 -6.27 12.76 -7.62
C ILE A 82 -5.56 12.06 -8.78
N GLY A 83 -4.95 10.89 -8.55
CA GLY A 83 -4.31 10.10 -9.60
C GLY A 83 -5.29 9.65 -10.69
N ILE A 84 -6.50 9.23 -10.30
CA ILE A 84 -7.57 8.88 -11.24
C ILE A 84 -8.02 10.11 -12.02
N TYR A 85 -8.25 11.24 -11.34
CA TYR A 85 -8.59 12.48 -12.01
C TYR A 85 -7.52 12.86 -13.05
N ALA A 86 -6.24 12.77 -12.69
CA ALA A 86 -5.13 13.10 -13.57
C ALA A 86 -5.11 12.22 -14.83
N VAL A 87 -5.33 10.90 -14.71
CA VAL A 87 -5.33 10.00 -15.89
C VAL A 87 -6.56 10.20 -16.78
N PHE A 88 -7.74 10.43 -16.21
CA PHE A 88 -8.94 10.73 -17.00
C PHE A 88 -8.83 12.07 -17.73
N LYS A 89 -8.25 13.08 -17.08
CA LYS A 89 -7.93 14.36 -17.70
C LYS A 89 -6.94 14.18 -18.86
N PHE A 90 -5.86 13.44 -18.63
CA PHE A 90 -4.86 13.13 -19.67
C PHE A 90 -5.50 12.42 -20.88
N HIS A 91 -6.35 11.42 -20.66
CA HIS A 91 -7.05 10.73 -21.75
C HIS A 91 -7.98 11.68 -22.51
N HIS A 92 -8.73 12.53 -21.80
CA HIS A 92 -9.61 13.52 -22.43
C HIS A 92 -8.82 14.50 -23.31
N GLU A 93 -7.74 15.07 -22.79
CA GLU A 93 -6.88 16.01 -23.53
C GLU A 93 -6.12 15.35 -24.68
N SER A 94 -5.81 14.05 -24.57
CA SER A 94 -5.11 13.27 -25.60
C SER A 94 -6.05 12.55 -26.59
N GLY A 95 -7.37 12.67 -26.43
CA GLY A 95 -8.35 11.96 -27.25
C GLY A 95 -8.30 10.43 -27.12
N LEU A 96 -7.80 9.90 -26.00
CA LEU A 96 -7.67 8.47 -25.74
C LEU A 96 -8.95 7.91 -25.10
N PRO A 97 -9.33 6.66 -25.43
CA PRO A 97 -10.45 6.00 -24.75
C PRO A 97 -10.11 5.72 -23.28
N ASN A 98 -11.11 5.79 -22.41
CA ASN A 98 -10.96 5.44 -20.99
C ASN A 98 -11.27 3.96 -20.76
N MET A 99 -10.76 3.40 -19.66
CA MET A 99 -11.23 2.15 -19.07
C MET A 99 -11.25 0.92 -19.99
N PHE A 100 -10.25 0.76 -20.86
CA PHE A 100 -10.18 -0.38 -21.80
C PHE A 100 -9.06 -1.38 -21.49
N THR A 101 -8.25 -1.14 -20.46
CA THR A 101 -7.12 -2.00 -20.07
C THR A 101 -7.41 -2.75 -18.79
N LEU A 102 -6.84 -3.95 -18.63
CA LEU A 102 -6.95 -4.71 -17.37
C LEU A 102 -6.44 -3.90 -16.17
N HIS A 103 -5.33 -3.18 -16.33
CA HIS A 103 -4.80 -2.26 -15.32
C HIS A 103 -5.87 -1.26 -14.85
N SER A 104 -6.59 -0.62 -15.78
CA SER A 104 -7.63 0.36 -15.43
C SER A 104 -8.80 -0.26 -14.66
N TRP A 105 -9.19 -1.49 -14.99
CA TRP A 105 -10.27 -2.20 -14.29
C TRP A 105 -9.85 -2.63 -12.89
N LEU A 106 -8.65 -3.18 -12.74
CA LEU A 106 -8.09 -3.54 -11.43
C LEU A 106 -7.94 -2.30 -10.54
N GLY A 107 -7.46 -1.19 -11.09
CA GLY A 107 -7.32 0.08 -10.34
C GLY A 107 -8.65 0.65 -9.87
N MET A 108 -9.68 0.63 -10.72
CA MET A 108 -11.03 1.08 -10.35
C MET A 108 -11.66 0.20 -9.27
N ILE A 109 -11.53 -1.13 -9.38
CA ILE A 109 -12.00 -2.04 -8.33
C ILE A 109 -11.26 -1.78 -7.02
N THR A 110 -9.93 -1.62 -7.09
CA THR A 110 -9.08 -1.35 -5.90
C THR A 110 -9.51 -0.10 -5.16
N ILE A 111 -9.65 1.05 -5.86
CA ILE A 111 -9.98 2.31 -5.18
C ILE A 111 -11.40 2.30 -4.60
N CYS A 112 -12.36 1.68 -5.30
CA CYS A 112 -13.74 1.58 -4.84
C CYS A 112 -13.83 0.70 -3.59
N LEU A 113 -13.18 -0.47 -3.60
CA LEU A 113 -13.12 -1.35 -2.45
C LEU A 113 -12.36 -0.71 -1.28
N TYR A 114 -11.25 -0.01 -1.55
CA TYR A 114 -10.50 0.70 -0.52
C TYR A 114 -11.34 1.80 0.14
N GLY A 115 -12.03 2.62 -0.65
CA GLY A 115 -12.93 3.66 -0.14
C GLY A 115 -14.08 3.07 0.69
N LEU A 116 -14.73 2.02 0.19
CA LEU A 116 -15.79 1.33 0.93
C LEU A 116 -15.27 0.74 2.25
N GLN A 117 -14.14 0.05 2.21
CA GLN A 117 -13.55 -0.55 3.41
C GLN A 117 -13.09 0.50 4.41
N TRP A 118 -12.54 1.62 3.96
CA TRP A 118 -12.15 2.75 4.80
C TRP A 118 -13.38 3.37 5.48
N LEU A 119 -14.47 3.62 4.75
CA LEU A 119 -15.71 4.16 5.32
C LEU A 119 -16.32 3.20 6.36
N LEU A 120 -16.43 1.91 6.02
CA LEU A 120 -16.96 0.90 6.94
C LEU A 120 -16.12 0.81 8.22
N ALA A 121 -14.80 0.87 8.09
CA ALA A 121 -13.89 0.85 9.23
C ALA A 121 -13.95 2.14 10.07
N PHE A 122 -14.08 3.29 9.43
CA PHE A 122 -14.23 4.58 10.11
C PHE A 122 -15.48 4.58 11.00
N PHE A 123 -16.64 4.24 10.44
CA PHE A 123 -17.90 4.23 11.22
C PHE A 123 -17.94 3.11 12.27
N SER A 124 -17.24 1.99 12.04
CA SER A 124 -17.19 0.86 12.99
C SER A 124 -16.23 1.09 14.16
N TYR A 125 -15.03 1.65 13.91
CA TYR A 125 -13.95 1.70 14.90
C TYR A 125 -13.58 3.10 15.38
N VAL A 126 -13.97 4.16 14.66
CA VAL A 126 -13.59 5.55 14.99
C VAL A 126 -14.79 6.35 15.50
N PHE A 127 -15.72 6.72 14.62
CA PHE A 127 -16.87 7.55 14.99
C PHE A 127 -18.07 7.28 14.06
N PRO A 128 -19.29 7.07 14.58
CA PRO A 128 -19.69 7.08 16.00
C PRO A 128 -19.18 5.86 16.77
N GLY A 129 -18.68 4.85 16.05
CA GLY A 129 -18.17 3.61 16.61
C GLY A 129 -19.29 2.60 16.86
N ALA A 130 -19.15 1.40 16.30
CA ALA A 130 -20.11 0.31 16.51
C ALA A 130 -20.00 -0.31 17.91
N GLU A 131 -21.00 -1.09 18.31
CA GLU A 131 -20.97 -1.88 19.55
C GLU A 131 -19.85 -2.94 19.52
N MET A 132 -19.36 -3.35 20.70
CA MET A 132 -18.25 -4.32 20.79
C MET A 132 -18.53 -5.65 20.09
N SER A 133 -19.77 -6.15 20.15
CA SER A 133 -20.17 -7.38 19.45
C SER A 133 -20.01 -7.23 17.93
N ALA A 134 -20.57 -6.16 17.37
CA ALA A 134 -20.46 -5.85 15.94
C ALA A 134 -19.00 -5.64 15.50
N ARG A 135 -18.18 -4.95 16.30
CA ARG A 135 -16.73 -4.80 16.05
C ARG A 135 -16.02 -6.15 16.03
N GLY A 136 -16.30 -7.01 17.01
CA GLY A 136 -15.74 -8.35 17.09
C GLY A 136 -16.10 -9.21 15.87
N SER A 137 -17.35 -9.14 15.41
CA SER A 137 -17.80 -9.84 14.21
C SER A 137 -17.23 -9.27 12.91
N PHE A 138 -17.03 -7.95 12.84
CA PHE A 138 -16.52 -7.28 11.63
C PHE A 138 -14.99 -7.38 11.48
N LEU A 139 -14.24 -7.45 12.58
CA LEU A 139 -12.77 -7.49 12.59
C LEU A 139 -12.13 -8.52 11.64
N PRO A 140 -12.54 -9.81 11.61
CA PRO A 140 -11.94 -10.78 10.70
C PRO A 140 -12.18 -10.42 9.22
N TRP A 141 -13.37 -9.90 8.89
CA TRP A 141 -13.71 -9.49 7.53
C TRP A 141 -12.92 -8.25 7.11
N HIS A 142 -12.83 -7.25 7.98
CA HIS A 142 -12.03 -6.06 7.74
C HIS A 142 -10.56 -6.43 7.47
N SER A 143 -9.98 -7.32 8.28
CA SER A 143 -8.60 -7.76 8.12
C SER A 143 -8.41 -8.54 6.81
N PHE A 144 -9.30 -9.47 6.51
CA PHE A 144 -9.26 -10.29 5.30
C PHE A 144 -9.37 -9.45 4.02
N PHE A 145 -10.43 -8.62 3.91
CA PHE A 145 -10.61 -7.78 2.73
C PHE A 145 -9.51 -6.71 2.63
N GLY A 146 -8.93 -6.27 3.74
CA GLY A 146 -7.78 -5.36 3.74
C GLY A 146 -6.57 -5.99 3.05
N LEU A 147 -6.29 -7.26 3.33
CA LEU A 147 -5.22 -8.01 2.66
C LEU A 147 -5.53 -8.25 1.18
N VAL A 148 -6.78 -8.57 0.84
CA VAL A 148 -7.22 -8.75 -0.56
C VAL A 148 -7.04 -7.45 -1.37
N ILE A 149 -7.50 -6.31 -0.84
CA ILE A 149 -7.34 -5.01 -1.49
C ILE A 149 -5.87 -4.64 -1.63
N PHE A 150 -5.05 -4.93 -0.62
CA PHE A 150 -3.60 -4.72 -0.70
C PHE A 150 -2.98 -5.50 -1.86
N PHE A 151 -3.27 -6.79 -2.02
CA PHE A 151 -2.77 -7.56 -3.16
C PHE A 151 -3.35 -7.09 -4.50
N LEU A 152 -4.60 -6.62 -4.53
CA LEU A 152 -5.17 -6.02 -5.73
C LEU A 152 -4.44 -4.74 -6.14
N ALA A 153 -4.00 -3.93 -5.17
CA ALA A 153 -3.15 -2.76 -5.41
C ALA A 153 -1.77 -3.16 -5.97
N ILE A 154 -1.16 -4.24 -5.46
CA ILE A 154 0.09 -4.80 -6.02
C ILE A 154 -0.12 -5.21 -7.48
N CYS A 155 -1.17 -6.00 -7.78
CA CYS A 155 -1.49 -6.39 -9.15
C CYS A 155 -1.76 -5.18 -10.07
N THR A 156 -2.44 -4.16 -9.55
CA THR A 156 -2.69 -2.91 -10.28
C THR A 156 -1.38 -2.19 -10.60
N ALA A 157 -0.46 -2.09 -9.64
CA ALA A 157 0.85 -1.48 -9.85
C ALA A 157 1.69 -2.24 -10.90
N GLU A 158 1.78 -3.56 -10.78
CA GLU A 158 2.51 -4.41 -11.74
C GLU A 158 1.96 -4.25 -13.17
N THR A 159 0.64 -4.36 -13.34
CA THR A 159 0.01 -4.21 -14.66
C THR A 159 0.18 -2.79 -15.23
N GLY A 160 0.21 -1.77 -14.36
CA GLY A 160 0.48 -0.39 -14.76
C GLY A 160 1.91 -0.17 -15.24
N LEU A 161 2.89 -0.76 -14.54
CA LEU A 161 4.30 -0.72 -14.95
C LEU A 161 4.50 -1.43 -16.30
N VAL A 162 3.90 -2.61 -16.50
CA VAL A 162 3.96 -3.34 -17.78
C VAL A 162 3.32 -2.54 -18.92
N GLN A 163 2.18 -1.90 -18.66
CA GLN A 163 1.52 -1.05 -19.65
C GLN A 163 2.39 0.16 -20.02
N LYS A 164 3.00 0.82 -19.03
CA LYS A 164 3.93 1.94 -19.27
C LYS A 164 5.19 1.49 -19.99
N PHE A 165 5.77 0.36 -19.62
CA PHE A 165 6.92 -0.24 -20.30
C PHE A 165 6.63 -0.40 -21.80
N THR A 166 5.46 -0.97 -22.12
CA THR A 166 5.03 -1.19 -23.51
C THR A 166 4.77 0.11 -24.24
N PHE A 167 4.06 1.06 -23.61
CA PHE A 167 3.71 2.35 -24.25
C PHE A 167 4.93 3.22 -24.54
N LEU A 168 5.96 3.11 -23.73
CA LEU A 168 7.22 3.82 -23.92
C LEU A 168 8.16 3.10 -24.90
N GLY A 169 7.83 1.87 -25.31
CA GLY A 169 8.68 1.06 -26.18
C GLY A 169 10.05 0.74 -25.57
N LEU A 170 10.13 0.60 -24.23
CA LEU A 170 11.39 0.38 -23.53
C LEU A 170 12.02 -0.95 -23.97
N PHE A 171 13.31 -0.93 -24.27
CA PHE A 171 14.00 -2.14 -24.71
C PHE A 171 15.49 -2.12 -24.33
N ARG A 172 15.88 -3.03 -23.43
CA ARG A 172 17.27 -3.32 -23.03
C ARG A 172 18.09 -2.06 -22.68
N ASP A 173 17.46 -1.02 -22.16
CA ASP A 173 18.10 0.22 -21.70
C ASP A 173 18.02 0.36 -20.17
N GLN A 174 18.60 1.44 -19.64
CA GLN A 174 18.61 1.68 -18.19
C GLN A 174 17.20 1.94 -17.64
N GLU A 175 16.33 2.61 -18.41
CA GLU A 175 14.96 2.87 -18.00
C GLU A 175 14.14 1.57 -17.90
N ALA A 176 14.28 0.66 -18.86
CA ALA A 176 13.70 -0.68 -18.84
C ALA A 176 14.11 -1.46 -17.58
N LEU A 177 15.38 -1.39 -17.22
CA LEU A 177 15.88 -2.05 -16.00
C LEU A 177 15.25 -1.44 -14.75
N ILE A 178 15.20 -0.12 -14.64
CA ILE A 178 14.60 0.57 -13.48
C ILE A 178 13.13 0.17 -13.31
N VAL A 179 12.34 0.17 -14.39
CA VAL A 179 10.92 -0.20 -14.36
C VAL A 179 10.75 -1.66 -13.91
N ASN A 180 11.53 -2.59 -14.47
CA ASN A 180 11.44 -4.01 -14.11
C ASN A 180 11.89 -4.29 -12.67
N PHE A 181 12.98 -3.66 -12.20
CA PHE A 181 13.42 -3.80 -10.82
C PHE A 181 12.41 -3.20 -9.83
N THR A 182 11.76 -2.09 -10.20
CA THR A 182 10.69 -1.49 -9.40
C THR A 182 9.53 -2.48 -9.22
N GLY A 183 9.06 -3.11 -10.31
CA GLY A 183 8.02 -4.15 -10.22
C GLY A 183 8.44 -5.35 -9.36
N LEU A 184 9.66 -5.86 -9.56
CA LEU A 184 10.17 -6.97 -8.72
C LEU A 184 10.16 -6.62 -7.23
N LEU A 185 10.58 -5.40 -6.87
CA LEU A 185 10.60 -4.96 -5.47
C LEU A 185 9.20 -4.72 -4.90
N ILE A 186 8.26 -4.22 -5.70
CA ILE A 186 6.85 -4.08 -5.30
C ILE A 186 6.24 -5.47 -5.03
N LEU A 187 6.49 -6.44 -5.89
CA LEU A 187 6.03 -7.82 -5.69
C LEU A 187 6.63 -8.44 -4.41
N LEU A 188 7.95 -8.32 -4.22
CA LEU A 188 8.62 -8.82 -3.02
C LEU A 188 8.10 -8.14 -1.75
N PHE A 189 7.79 -6.84 -1.82
CA PHE A 189 7.18 -6.10 -0.73
C PHE A 189 5.79 -6.65 -0.41
N GLY A 190 4.95 -6.88 -1.42
CA GLY A 190 3.63 -7.48 -1.27
C GLY A 190 3.68 -8.85 -0.58
N ILE A 191 4.59 -9.72 -1.01
CA ILE A 191 4.80 -11.04 -0.41
C ILE A 191 5.23 -10.91 1.05
N SER A 192 6.18 -10.02 1.34
CA SER A 192 6.72 -9.82 2.70
C SER A 192 5.68 -9.28 3.68
N VAL A 193 4.83 -8.35 3.23
CA VAL A 193 3.69 -7.85 4.03
C VAL A 193 2.68 -8.98 4.27
N GLY A 194 2.32 -9.74 3.23
CA GLY A 194 1.40 -10.88 3.38
C GLY A 194 1.90 -11.92 4.37
N LEU A 195 3.18 -12.28 4.29
CA LEU A 195 3.81 -13.19 5.26
C LEU A 195 3.83 -12.60 6.67
N THR A 196 4.07 -11.30 6.83
CA THR A 196 4.02 -10.63 8.14
C THR A 196 2.64 -10.74 8.80
N VAL A 197 1.57 -10.66 8.01
CA VAL A 197 0.19 -10.76 8.52
C VAL A 197 -0.16 -12.19 8.96
N VAL A 198 0.40 -13.20 8.30
CA VAL A 198 0.09 -14.62 8.54
C VAL A 198 0.99 -15.24 9.62
N LEU A 199 2.25 -14.80 9.70
CA LEU A 199 3.21 -15.36 10.64
C LEU A 199 2.93 -14.90 12.09
N PRO A 200 3.18 -15.76 13.08
CA PRO A 200 2.96 -15.42 14.48
C PRO A 200 3.94 -14.34 14.93
N THR A 201 3.41 -13.32 15.60
CA THR A 201 4.20 -12.34 16.35
C THR A 201 4.59 -12.98 17.68
N THR A 202 5.85 -13.44 17.77
CA THR A 202 6.46 -14.01 18.98
C THR A 202 6.68 -12.97 20.07
#